data_AF-A0A3M1F1L9-F1
#
_entry.id   AF-A0A3M1F1L9-F1
#
_cell.length_a   1.000
_cell.length_b   1.000
_cell.length_c   1.000
_cell.angle_alpha   90.00
_cell.angle_beta   90.00
_cell.angle_gamma   90.00
#
_symmetry.space_group_name_H-M   'P 1'
#
loop_
_entity.id
_entity.type
_entity.pdbx_description
1 polymer ?
#
loop_
_entity_poly.entity_id
_entity_poly.type
_entity_poly.pdbx_seq_one_letter_code
_entity_poly.pdbx_strand_id
1 'polypeptide(L)' 'MAAHRPERDDRYFSSDPGQRTVARALHEQVRDLPLICPHGHVDPRLFADPDYRFGSPTELFVIPDHYIFRMLYSQGVPME' A
#
# COMPACT_ATOMS: atom_id res chain seq x y z
N MET A 1 18.05 22.57 9.69
CA MET A 1 16.99 22.69 8.68
C MET A 1 15.94 21.64 8.99
N ALA A 2 14.77 22.04 9.48
CA ALA A 2 13.70 21.09 9.77
C ALA A 2 13.23 20.46 8.46
N ALA A 3 13.23 19.12 8.38
CA ALA A 3 12.66 18.42 7.24
C ALA A 3 11.18 18.79 7.14
N HIS A 4 10.80 19.45 6.04
CA HIS A 4 9.39 19.72 5.71
C HIS A 4 8.69 18.37 5.59
N ARG A 5 8.03 17.93 6.66
CA ARG A 5 7.24 16.69 6.63
C ARG A 5 6.03 17.00 5.74
N PRO A 6 5.90 16.36 4.57
CA PRO A 6 4.74 16.60 3.73
C PRO A 6 3.48 16.26 4.54
N GLU A 7 2.46 17.11 4.40
CA GLU A 7 1.12 16.77 4.88
C GLU A 7 0.72 15.40 4.32
N ARG A 8 -0.15 14.65 5.02
CA ARG A 8 -0.55 13.31 4.57
C ARG A 8 -1.05 13.31 3.11
N ASP A 9 -1.67 14.40 2.70
CA ASP A 9 -2.24 14.59 1.36
C ASP A 9 -1.21 14.94 0.28
N ASP A 10 0.02 15.27 0.67
CA ASP A 10 1.13 15.65 -0.20
C ASP A 10 2.18 14.53 -0.40
N ARG A 11 1.91 13.34 0.16
CA ARG A 11 2.86 12.23 0.07
C ARG A 11 3.15 11.91 -1.39
N TYR A 12 4.42 11.73 -1.71
CA TYR A 12 4.94 11.45 -3.05
C TYR A 12 4.85 12.60 -4.07
N PHE A 13 4.34 13.77 -3.70
CA PHE A 13 4.46 14.96 -4.55
C PHE A 13 5.82 15.64 -4.41
N SER A 14 6.17 16.44 -5.41
CA SER A 14 7.41 17.23 -5.41
C SER A 14 7.46 18.19 -4.21
N SER A 15 8.66 18.40 -3.68
CA SER A 15 8.89 19.44 -2.67
C SER A 15 8.77 20.85 -3.24
N ASP A 16 8.92 21.03 -4.56
CA ASP A 16 8.71 22.31 -5.24
C ASP A 16 7.23 22.75 -5.16
N PRO A 17 6.90 23.95 -4.64
CA PRO A 17 5.51 24.39 -4.46
C PRO A 17 4.69 24.48 -5.75
N GLY A 18 5.32 24.89 -6.86
CA GLY A 18 4.65 25.01 -8.16
C GLY A 18 4.23 23.65 -8.70
N GLN A 19 5.16 22.70 -8.73
CA GLN A 19 4.90 21.31 -9.12
C GLN A 19 3.88 20.65 -8.19
N ARG A 20 3.95 20.90 -6.89
CA ARG A 20 3.00 20.33 -5.92
C ARG A 20 1.57 20.82 -6.13
N THR A 21 1.39 22.09 -6.45
CA THR A 21 0.07 22.67 -6.76
C THR A 21 -0.56 21.96 -7.96
N VAL A 22 0.23 21.74 -9.02
CA VAL A 22 -0.22 20.98 -10.20
C VAL A 22 -0.54 19.54 -9.84
N ALA A 23 0.31 18.86 -9.07
CA ALA A 23 0.09 17.48 -8.64
C ALA A 23 -1.20 17.31 -7.82
N ARG A 24 -1.49 18.23 -6.89
CA ARG A 24 -2.75 18.26 -6.12
C ARG A 24 -3.97 18.37 -7.05
N ALA A 25 -3.96 19.35 -7.96
CA ALA A 25 -5.06 19.57 -8.89
C ALA A 25 -5.34 18.36 -9.81
N LEU A 26 -4.29 17.63 -10.21
CA LEU A 26 -4.44 16.41 -10.99
C LEU A 26 -4.95 15.25 -10.13
N HIS A 27 -4.41 15.07 -8.92
CA HIS A 27 -4.80 14.00 -8.01
C HIS A 27 -6.26 14.14 -7.54
N GLU A 28 -6.72 15.36 -7.24
CA GLU A 28 -8.10 15.65 -6.84
C GLU A 28 -9.13 15.19 -7.89
N GLN A 29 -8.77 15.20 -9.17
CA GLN A 29 -9.67 14.74 -10.24
C GLN A 29 -9.81 13.21 -10.30
N VAL A 30 -8.84 12.46 -9.76
CA VAL A 30 -8.74 11.01 -9.99
C VAL A 30 -8.78 10.17 -8.72
N ARG A 31 -8.52 10.75 -7.54
CA ARG A 31 -8.36 10.03 -6.27
C ARG A 31 -9.58 9.20 -5.84
N ASP A 32 -10.77 9.62 -6.26
CA ASP A 32 -12.04 8.98 -5.91
C ASP A 32 -12.62 8.13 -7.06
N LEU A 33 -11.87 7.97 -8.15
CA LEU A 33 -12.27 7.06 -9.23
C LEU A 33 -12.19 5.59 -8.75
N PRO A 34 -13.07 4.70 -9.25
CA PRO A 34 -12.99 3.29 -8.92
C PRO A 34 -11.65 2.67 -9.32
N LEU A 35 -11.12 1.81 -8.46
CA LEU A 35 -9.95 1.01 -8.80
C LEU A 35 -10.34 -0.07 -9.82
N ILE A 36 -9.68 -0.05 -10.98
CA ILE A 36 -9.76 -1.11 -11.98
C ILE A 36 -8.49 -1.95 -11.84
N CYS A 37 -8.63 -3.14 -11.26
CA CYS A 37 -7.53 -4.09 -11.01
C CYS A 37 -7.65 -5.30 -11.95
N PRO A 38 -7.25 -5.20 -13.24
CA PRO A 38 -7.52 -6.24 -14.24
C PRO A 38 -6.67 -7.50 -14.08
N HIS A 39 -5.67 -7.48 -13.19
CA HIS A 39 -4.81 -8.61 -12.88
C HIS A 39 -4.44 -8.60 -11.40
N GLY A 40 -4.50 -9.76 -10.75
CA GLY A 40 -4.19 -9.92 -9.34
C GLY A 40 -4.33 -11.37 -8.88
N HIS A 41 -3.89 -11.65 -7.65
CA HIS A 41 -3.83 -12.99 -7.05
C HIS A 41 -4.54 -13.05 -5.69
N VAL A 42 -5.63 -12.28 -5.52
CA VAL A 42 -6.46 -12.36 -4.31
C VAL A 42 -7.22 -13.69 -4.33
N ASP A 43 -7.22 -14.41 -3.21
CA ASP A 43 -7.96 -15.67 -3.08
C ASP A 43 -9.47 -15.40 -3.25
N PRO A 44 -10.14 -16.00 -4.26
CA PRO A 44 -11.57 -15.78 -4.51
C PRO A 44 -12.46 -16.24 -3.36
N ARG A 45 -12.00 -17.14 -2.49
CA ARG A 45 -12.75 -17.56 -1.30
C ARG A 45 -13.12 -16.39 -0.41
N LEU A 46 -12.28 -15.35 -0.36
CA LEU A 46 -12.55 -14.10 0.37
C LEU A 46 -13.93 -13.51 0.02
N PHE A 47 -14.37 -13.67 -1.23
CA PHE A 47 -15.63 -13.09 -1.72
C PHE A 47 -16.77 -14.11 -1.83
N ALA A 48 -16.44 -15.40 -1.95
CA ALA A 48 -17.42 -16.46 -2.21
C ALA A 48 -17.92 -17.16 -0.94
N ASP A 49 -17.11 -17.20 0.12
CA ASP A 49 -17.43 -17.88 1.38
C ASP A 49 -18.02 -16.87 2.39
N PRO A 50 -19.30 -16.99 2.77
CA PRO A 50 -19.97 -16.05 3.67
C PRO A 50 -19.41 -16.09 5.10
N ASP A 51 -18.74 -17.17 5.49
CA ASP A 51 -18.16 -17.34 6.81
C ASP A 51 -16.65 -17.04 6.83
N TYR A 52 -16.08 -16.60 5.70
CA TYR A 52 -14.67 -16.25 5.61
C TYR A 52 -14.32 -15.13 6.60
N ARG A 53 -13.23 -15.32 7.33
CA ARG A 53 -12.64 -14.30 8.21
C ARG A 53 -11.15 -14.22 7.95
N PHE A 54 -10.61 -13.00 7.99
CA PHE A 54 -9.18 -12.84 8.09
C PHE A 54 -8.67 -13.48 9.38
N GLY A 55 -7.50 -14.10 9.29
CA GLY A 55 -6.80 -14.64 10.44
C GLY A 55 -6.15 -13.54 11.29
N SER A 56 -5.10 -13.93 11.98
CA SER A 56 -4.18 -13.03 12.68
C SER A 56 -3.55 -11.97 11.74
N PRO A 57 -3.04 -10.86 12.29
CA PRO A 57 -2.32 -9.87 11.50
C PRO A 57 -1.13 -10.43 10.72
N THR A 58 -0.46 -11.47 11.25
CA THR A 58 0.64 -12.14 10.54
C THR A 58 0.13 -12.93 9.34
N GLU A 59 -1.00 -13.63 9.45
CA GLU A 59 -1.65 -14.34 8.34
C GLU A 59 -2.15 -13.41 7.23
N LEU A 60 -2.50 -12.16 7.58
CA LEU A 60 -2.94 -11.18 6.59
C LEU A 60 -1.80 -10.37 5.96
N PHE A 61 -0.86 -9.86 6.77
CA PHE A 61 0.10 -8.86 6.32
C PHE A 61 1.51 -9.39 6.11
N VAL A 62 1.92 -10.45 6.81
CA VAL A 62 3.33 -10.90 6.81
C VAL A 62 3.49 -12.16 5.96
N ILE A 63 2.74 -13.21 6.31
CA ILE A 63 2.85 -14.53 5.71
C ILE A 63 2.62 -14.53 4.19
N PRO A 64 1.62 -13.84 3.63
CA PRO A 64 1.38 -13.88 2.18
C PRO A 64 2.32 -12.95 1.39
N ASP A 65 3.04 -12.03 2.05
CA ASP A 65 3.89 -11.05 1.37
C ASP A 65 5.37 -11.48 1.38
N HIS A 66 5.78 -12.09 0.27
CA HIS A 66 7.15 -12.52 0.08
C HIS A 66 8.17 -11.37 0.07
N TYR A 67 7.79 -10.11 -0.17
CA TYR A 67 8.72 -8.98 -0.05
C TYR A 67 9.08 -8.74 1.41
N ILE A 68 8.12 -8.81 2.32
CA ILE A 68 8.37 -8.67 3.77
C ILE A 68 9.28 -9.80 4.25
N PHE A 69 8.99 -11.05 3.89
CA PHE A 69 9.86 -12.17 4.25
C PHE A 69 11.27 -12.05 3.69
N ARG A 70 11.41 -11.67 2.41
CA ARG A 70 12.73 -11.46 1.80
C ARG A 70 13.52 -10.40 2.54
N MET A 71 12.87 -9.33 3.00
CA MET A 71 13.54 -8.29 3.78
C MET A 71 13.97 -8.80 5.16
N LEU A 72 13.09 -9.48 5.91
CA LEU A 72 13.44 -10.04 7.22
C LEU A 72 14.59 -11.04 7.13
N TYR A 73 14.51 -11.96 6.17
CA TYR A 73 15.55 -12.95 5.93
C TYR A 73 16.89 -12.31 5.52
N SER A 74 16.86 -11.23 4.74
CA SER A 74 18.07 -10.48 4.39
C SER A 74 18.79 -9.88 5.60
N GLN A 75 18.09 -9.70 6.72
CA GLN A 75 18.63 -9.21 7.99
C GLN A 75 18.97 -10.35 8.97
N GLY A 76 18.96 -11.61 8.51
CA GLY A 76 19.32 -12.77 9.33
C GLY A 76 18.19 -13.31 10.20
N VAL A 77 16.93 -12.90 9.98
CA VAL A 77 15.78 -13.51 10.66
C VAL A 77 15.44 -14.84 9.98
N PRO A 78 15.48 -15.99 10.68
CA PRO A 78 15.19 -17.29 10.08
C PRO A 78 13.68 -17.48 9.85
N MET A 79 13.31 -18.38 8.92
CA MET A 79 11.91 -18.64 8.50
C MET A 79 11.33 -19.92 9.15
N GLU A 80 11.57 -20.10 10.45
CA GLU A 80 11.16 -21.28 11.23
C GLU A 80 9.69 -21.22 11.69
#